data_AF-A0A8H2ZYF3-F1
#
_entry.id   AF-A0A8H2ZYF3-F1
#
_cell.length_a   1.000
_cell.length_b   1.000
_cell.length_c   1.000
_cell.angle_alpha   90.00
_cell.angle_beta   90.00
_cell.angle_gamma   90.00
#
_symmetry.space_group_name_H-M   'P 1'
#
loop_
_entity.id
_entity.type
_entity.pdbx_description
1 polymer ?
#
loop_
_entity_poly.entity_id
_entity_poly.type
_entity_poly.pdbx_seq_one_letter_code
_entity_poly.pdbx_strand_id
1 'polypeptide(L)'
;MTSLETEIARCPIVRHAVLFGGEDKKSGALIELKASANGLYQTQEGRQKAMEEIWPYIERANQALPTSSPVESRAVILVDPEYPLPLTIEGTVARSAALKLYAPDIEEKYLALRKCLSACTRVDMGIKPPDSSADSNKFKAWVDKVVTSPLSGELNDSPTATILLPSPKNNLHPITAANRRLTQLLIHLSQNNGVPVDQVTEVLHNMHAIIEKYDTPWPCWEICNIQPLKERVVVTGTTGALGSHLLAYLLNSDKVDKVWAINRRSHKGDVKERQFTSFKDKLLDLNLLGSGKLRFLDTNCEDSKLGLCDEMYNEIRAEATLIIHNAWKVNFNHDLQSFEPNIRSARNLLDLAFHSNAPTGLPRFAFPSSITVAGFACHGKRLNEVPVALEDAVTSGGYGQSCLPGAIGHVSWLPLDVAAHSVIDTCFAREVKIPSIVHTSHPRPVPWIEMIKAFSASIGSRIGFELPIVRFDAWHKRVVEAAASFEGSKIDRYKRFPSIKIRRTIDGVARSDEKLREHGGPSSAEFGGLVSLDTAVAQALSKSLESTQELGIEHVEKWVTYWESVGFLELI
;
A
#
# COMPACT_ATOMS: atom_id res chain seq x y z
N MET A 1 -23.54 -22.21 -14.06
CA MET A 1 -23.34 -21.19 -15.10
C MET A 1 -24.44 -20.16 -14.96
N THR A 2 -24.15 -18.88 -15.16
CA THR A 2 -25.20 -17.85 -15.28
C THR A 2 -25.88 -17.96 -16.64
N SER A 3 -27.08 -17.39 -16.80
CA SER A 3 -27.79 -17.36 -18.09
C SER A 3 -26.94 -16.75 -19.22
N LEU A 4 -26.10 -15.76 -18.88
CA LEU A 4 -25.15 -15.09 -19.76
C LEU A 4 -24.08 -16.04 -20.32
N GLU A 5 -23.47 -16.85 -19.47
CA GLU A 5 -22.40 -17.79 -19.85
C GLU A 5 -22.92 -18.84 -20.84
N THR A 6 -24.16 -19.28 -20.63
CA THR A 6 -24.87 -20.21 -21.52
C THR A 6 -25.18 -19.59 -22.89
N GLU A 7 -25.55 -18.30 -22.96
CA GLU A 7 -25.79 -17.63 -24.26
C GLU A 7 -24.49 -17.42 -25.04
N ILE A 8 -23.39 -17.03 -24.37
CA ILE A 8 -22.07 -16.89 -25.01
C ILE A 8 -21.57 -18.26 -25.52
N ALA A 9 -21.80 -19.33 -24.75
CA ALA A 9 -21.43 -20.70 -25.13
C ALA A 9 -22.24 -21.28 -26.31
N ARG A 10 -23.30 -20.61 -26.78
CA ARG A 10 -24.00 -20.98 -28.03
C ARG A 10 -23.22 -20.60 -29.30
N CYS A 11 -22.16 -19.80 -29.19
CA CYS A 11 -21.32 -19.45 -30.33
C CYS A 11 -20.62 -20.71 -30.90
N PRO A 12 -20.67 -20.98 -32.23
CA PRO A 12 -20.12 -22.19 -32.82
C PRO A 12 -18.65 -22.45 -32.50
N ILE A 13 -17.82 -21.41 -32.39
CA ILE A 13 -16.39 -21.54 -32.05
C ILE A 13 -16.06 -21.55 -30.55
N VAL A 14 -17.03 -21.25 -29.66
CA VAL A 14 -16.81 -21.23 -28.21
C VAL A 14 -17.01 -22.63 -27.61
N ARG A 15 -16.09 -23.04 -26.74
CA ARG A 15 -16.18 -24.25 -25.93
C ARG A 15 -16.74 -23.95 -24.55
N HIS A 16 -16.18 -22.94 -23.88
CA HIS A 16 -16.59 -22.51 -22.55
C HIS A 16 -16.49 -20.99 -22.42
N ALA A 17 -17.36 -20.40 -21.60
CA ALA A 17 -17.30 -18.99 -21.22
C ALA A 17 -17.47 -18.84 -19.70
N VAL A 18 -16.69 -17.96 -19.09
CA VAL A 18 -16.81 -17.61 -17.66
C VAL A 18 -16.69 -16.10 -17.49
N LEU A 19 -17.65 -15.51 -16.80
CA LEU A 19 -17.62 -14.07 -16.49
C LEU A 19 -16.72 -13.76 -15.29
N PHE A 20 -16.06 -12.61 -15.36
CA PHE A 20 -15.30 -12.01 -14.27
C PHE A 20 -15.73 -10.56 -14.05
N GLY A 21 -15.41 -10.02 -12.87
CA GLY A 21 -16.01 -8.80 -12.35
C GLY A 21 -16.76 -9.09 -11.04
N GLY A 22 -17.02 -8.03 -10.29
CA GLY A 22 -17.78 -8.05 -9.03
C GLY A 22 -18.59 -6.76 -8.94
N GLU A 23 -19.30 -6.53 -7.84
CA GLU A 23 -20.25 -5.40 -7.72
C GLU A 23 -19.62 -4.03 -8.03
N ASP A 24 -18.33 -3.83 -7.69
CA ASP A 24 -17.57 -2.59 -7.96
C ASP A 24 -16.67 -2.63 -9.21
N LYS A 25 -16.73 -3.68 -10.06
CA LYS A 25 -15.86 -3.84 -11.24
C LYS A 25 -16.64 -4.14 -12.51
N LYS A 26 -16.29 -3.44 -13.61
CA LYS A 26 -16.85 -3.69 -14.95
C LYS A 26 -16.78 -5.18 -15.32
N SER A 27 -17.90 -5.74 -15.78
CA SER A 27 -17.98 -7.14 -16.21
C SER A 27 -17.08 -7.42 -17.42
N GLY A 28 -16.41 -8.57 -17.39
CA GLY A 28 -15.59 -9.12 -18.47
C GLY A 28 -15.82 -10.61 -18.66
N ALA A 29 -15.25 -11.20 -19.70
CA ALA A 29 -15.44 -12.61 -20.04
C ALA A 29 -14.14 -13.31 -20.43
N LEU A 30 -13.87 -14.47 -19.84
CA LEU A 30 -12.89 -15.46 -20.31
C LEU A 30 -13.60 -16.41 -21.27
N ILE A 31 -13.03 -16.62 -22.46
CA ILE A 31 -13.66 -17.42 -23.52
C ILE A 31 -12.64 -18.43 -24.08
N GLU A 32 -12.91 -19.72 -23.85
CA GLU A 32 -12.17 -20.85 -24.42
C GLU A 32 -12.76 -21.22 -25.78
N LEU A 33 -11.91 -21.28 -26.80
CA LEU A 33 -12.29 -21.73 -28.14
C LEU A 33 -12.35 -23.26 -28.22
N LYS A 34 -13.12 -23.79 -29.17
CA LYS A 34 -13.10 -25.22 -29.52
C LYS A 34 -11.78 -25.55 -30.23
N ALA A 35 -11.32 -26.79 -30.11
CA ALA A 35 -10.09 -27.27 -30.74
C ALA A 35 -10.01 -26.97 -32.26
N SER A 36 -11.14 -27.04 -32.97
CA SER A 36 -11.26 -26.69 -34.40
C SER A 36 -11.03 -25.20 -34.71
N ALA A 37 -11.11 -24.32 -33.71
CA ALA A 37 -10.94 -22.87 -33.80
C ALA A 37 -9.66 -22.37 -33.09
N ASN A 38 -8.87 -23.24 -32.46
CA ASN A 38 -7.65 -22.83 -31.73
C ASN A 38 -6.62 -22.11 -32.60
N GLY A 39 -6.57 -22.37 -33.91
CA GLY A 39 -5.71 -21.63 -34.85
C GLY A 39 -6.01 -20.13 -34.92
N LEU A 40 -7.24 -19.70 -34.57
CA LEU A 40 -7.58 -18.28 -34.46
C LEU A 40 -6.87 -17.60 -33.28
N TYR A 41 -6.49 -18.32 -32.23
CA TYR A 41 -5.80 -17.72 -31.08
C TYR A 41 -4.38 -17.23 -31.43
N GLN A 42 -3.70 -17.90 -32.36
CA GLN A 42 -2.26 -17.73 -32.58
C GLN A 42 -1.89 -16.36 -33.18
N THR A 43 -2.73 -15.81 -34.08
CA THR A 43 -2.45 -14.55 -34.79
C THR A 43 -3.35 -13.42 -34.30
N GLN A 44 -2.88 -12.16 -34.41
CA GLN A 44 -3.69 -10.99 -34.04
C GLN A 44 -4.96 -10.88 -34.90
N GLU A 45 -4.84 -11.16 -36.21
CA GLU A 45 -5.98 -11.18 -37.15
C GLU A 45 -6.97 -12.31 -36.83
N GLY A 46 -6.48 -13.50 -36.47
CA GLY A 46 -7.33 -14.61 -36.03
C GLY A 46 -8.10 -14.27 -34.76
N ARG A 47 -7.44 -13.65 -33.76
CA ARG A 47 -8.09 -13.21 -32.51
C ARG A 47 -9.16 -12.14 -32.76
N GLN A 48 -8.95 -11.27 -33.75
CA GLN A 48 -9.97 -10.31 -34.17
C GLN A 48 -11.18 -11.02 -34.82
N LYS A 49 -10.96 -11.93 -35.78
CA LYS A 49 -12.04 -12.71 -36.41
C LYS A 49 -12.85 -13.53 -35.41
N ALA A 50 -12.18 -14.15 -34.44
CA ALA A 50 -12.84 -14.84 -33.33
C ALA A 50 -13.71 -13.87 -32.51
N MET A 51 -13.21 -12.67 -32.21
CA MET A 51 -14.00 -11.65 -31.50
C MET A 51 -15.24 -11.23 -32.30
N GLU A 52 -15.10 -11.02 -33.61
CA GLU A 52 -16.19 -10.63 -34.51
C GLU A 52 -17.31 -11.69 -34.58
N GLU A 53 -16.97 -13.00 -34.55
CA GLU A 53 -17.96 -14.10 -34.51
C GLU A 53 -18.64 -14.25 -33.13
N ILE A 54 -17.90 -13.98 -32.05
CA ILE A 54 -18.39 -14.12 -30.67
C ILE A 54 -19.23 -12.91 -30.22
N TRP A 55 -18.90 -11.71 -30.71
CA TRP A 55 -19.50 -10.46 -30.25
C TRP A 55 -21.05 -10.42 -30.28
N PRO A 56 -21.73 -10.90 -31.35
CA PRO A 56 -23.21 -10.94 -31.39
C PRO A 56 -23.84 -11.81 -30.28
N TYR A 57 -23.12 -12.81 -29.76
CA TYR A 57 -23.59 -13.63 -28.63
C TYR A 57 -23.44 -12.89 -27.30
N ILE A 58 -22.36 -12.11 -27.15
CA ILE A 58 -22.16 -11.23 -25.98
C ILE A 58 -23.18 -10.09 -25.97
N GLU A 59 -23.53 -9.51 -27.12
CA GLU A 59 -24.56 -8.47 -27.21
C GLU A 59 -25.94 -8.99 -26.81
N ARG A 60 -26.35 -10.18 -27.29
CA ARG A 60 -27.62 -10.81 -26.86
C ARG A 60 -27.61 -11.16 -25.38
N ALA A 61 -26.47 -11.64 -24.84
CA ALA A 61 -26.32 -11.88 -23.42
C ALA A 61 -26.51 -10.57 -22.61
N ASN A 62 -25.84 -9.48 -23.02
CA ASN A 62 -25.95 -8.17 -22.38
C ASN A 62 -27.37 -7.58 -22.43
N GLN A 63 -28.12 -7.79 -23.52
CA GLN A 63 -29.50 -7.31 -23.67
C GLN A 63 -30.49 -7.98 -22.70
N ALA A 64 -30.16 -9.14 -22.14
CA ALA A 64 -31.01 -9.86 -21.19
C ALA A 64 -30.90 -9.34 -19.73
N LEU A 65 -30.23 -8.21 -19.49
CA LEU A 65 -29.88 -7.72 -18.15
C LEU A 65 -30.59 -6.40 -17.77
N PRO A 66 -31.43 -6.39 -16.73
CA PRO A 66 -31.97 -5.14 -16.17
C PRO A 66 -31.09 -4.48 -15.09
N THR A 67 -30.08 -5.17 -14.53
CA THR A 67 -29.51 -4.77 -13.21
C THR A 67 -28.02 -5.06 -12.99
N SER A 68 -27.25 -5.51 -13.99
CA SER A 68 -25.80 -5.76 -13.83
C SER A 68 -25.00 -5.11 -14.96
N SER A 69 -23.75 -4.72 -14.69
CA SER A 69 -22.91 -4.04 -15.68
C SER A 69 -22.69 -4.94 -16.92
N PRO A 70 -22.87 -4.42 -18.15
CA PRO A 70 -22.69 -5.20 -19.36
C PRO A 70 -21.22 -5.58 -19.57
N VAL A 71 -20.99 -6.70 -20.26
CA VAL A 71 -19.66 -7.13 -20.71
C VAL A 71 -19.21 -6.24 -21.87
N GLU A 72 -18.17 -5.42 -21.67
CA GLU A 72 -17.60 -4.59 -22.74
C GLU A 72 -16.68 -5.42 -23.65
N SER A 73 -16.66 -5.16 -24.97
CA SER A 73 -15.77 -5.84 -25.94
C SER A 73 -14.30 -5.78 -25.53
N ARG A 74 -13.91 -4.60 -25.05
CA ARG A 74 -12.60 -4.29 -24.48
C ARG A 74 -12.27 -5.04 -23.18
N ALA A 75 -13.23 -5.72 -22.55
CA ALA A 75 -13.07 -6.56 -21.35
C ALA A 75 -13.16 -8.08 -21.63
N VAL A 76 -13.14 -8.49 -22.89
CA VAL A 76 -13.10 -9.91 -23.28
C VAL A 76 -11.65 -10.41 -23.40
N ILE A 77 -11.40 -11.61 -22.90
CA ILE A 77 -10.11 -12.32 -22.94
C ILE A 77 -10.34 -13.68 -23.60
N LEU A 78 -9.65 -13.93 -24.72
CA LEU A 78 -9.57 -15.27 -25.29
C LEU A 78 -8.56 -16.07 -24.46
N VAL A 79 -8.96 -17.27 -24.07
CA VAL A 79 -8.15 -18.23 -23.28
C VAL A 79 -7.07 -18.85 -24.16
N ASP A 80 -5.88 -19.03 -23.60
CA ASP A 80 -4.76 -19.68 -24.29
C ASP A 80 -5.04 -21.19 -24.42
N PRO A 81 -4.99 -21.79 -25.64
CA PRO A 81 -5.11 -23.23 -25.84
C PRO A 81 -4.10 -24.08 -25.06
N GLU A 82 -2.93 -23.55 -24.70
CA GLU A 82 -1.95 -24.27 -23.85
C GLU A 82 -2.37 -24.30 -22.37
N TYR A 83 -3.25 -23.38 -21.95
CA TYR A 83 -3.71 -23.21 -20.56
C TYR A 83 -5.25 -23.14 -20.48
N PRO A 84 -5.96 -24.22 -20.88
CA PRO A 84 -7.43 -24.24 -20.95
C PRO A 84 -8.10 -24.01 -19.59
N LEU A 85 -9.39 -23.67 -19.59
CA LEU A 85 -10.11 -23.38 -18.36
C LEU A 85 -10.22 -24.66 -17.50
N PRO A 86 -9.87 -24.61 -16.20
CA PRO A 86 -9.94 -25.78 -15.32
C PRO A 86 -11.38 -26.24 -15.15
N LEU A 87 -11.63 -27.53 -15.34
CA LEU A 87 -12.96 -28.14 -15.24
C LEU A 87 -13.14 -28.87 -13.91
N THR A 88 -14.40 -29.00 -13.49
CA THR A 88 -14.84 -29.89 -12.41
C THR A 88 -14.91 -31.33 -12.92
N ILE A 89 -15.11 -32.29 -12.00
CA ILE A 89 -15.39 -33.70 -12.34
C ILE A 89 -16.68 -33.89 -13.18
N GLU A 90 -17.55 -32.89 -13.22
CA GLU A 90 -18.79 -32.86 -14.02
C GLU A 90 -18.58 -32.24 -15.42
N GLY A 91 -17.34 -31.84 -15.76
CA GLY A 91 -17.01 -31.21 -17.04
C GLY A 91 -17.42 -29.73 -17.14
N THR A 92 -17.91 -29.11 -16.06
CA THR A 92 -18.24 -27.68 -16.00
C THR A 92 -17.03 -26.86 -15.56
N VAL A 93 -16.92 -25.58 -15.94
CA VAL A 93 -15.73 -24.78 -15.56
C VAL A 93 -15.71 -24.50 -14.05
N ALA A 94 -14.60 -24.84 -13.40
CA ALA A 94 -14.32 -24.59 -12.00
C ALA A 94 -14.00 -23.09 -11.78
N ARG A 95 -15.05 -22.26 -11.75
CA ARG A 95 -15.00 -20.77 -11.73
C ARG A 95 -13.90 -20.20 -10.84
N SER A 96 -13.81 -20.62 -9.57
CA SER A 96 -12.81 -20.09 -8.61
C SER A 96 -11.37 -20.39 -9.04
N ALA A 97 -11.10 -21.59 -9.58
CA ALA A 97 -9.80 -21.96 -10.11
C ALA A 97 -9.48 -21.20 -11.40
N ALA A 98 -10.45 -21.06 -12.31
CA ALA A 98 -10.31 -20.31 -13.56
C ALA A 98 -9.96 -18.84 -13.31
N LEU A 99 -10.70 -18.16 -12.42
CA LEU A 99 -10.44 -16.77 -12.06
C LEU A 99 -9.10 -16.58 -11.33
N LYS A 100 -8.62 -17.59 -10.58
CA LYS A 100 -7.31 -17.56 -9.93
C LYS A 100 -6.16 -17.79 -10.92
N LEU A 101 -6.35 -18.63 -11.92
CA LEU A 101 -5.38 -18.89 -12.99
C LEU A 101 -5.19 -17.66 -13.88
N TYR A 102 -6.30 -17.08 -14.34
CA TYR A 102 -6.36 -15.93 -15.25
C TYR A 102 -6.37 -14.56 -14.55
N ALA A 103 -6.14 -14.50 -13.23
CA ALA A 103 -6.09 -13.25 -12.48
C ALA A 103 -5.12 -12.20 -13.07
N PRO A 104 -3.91 -12.56 -13.54
CA PRO A 104 -2.98 -11.58 -14.13
C PRO A 104 -3.50 -10.97 -15.43
N ASP A 105 -4.12 -11.78 -16.29
CA ASP A 105 -4.62 -11.38 -17.61
C ASP A 105 -5.87 -10.49 -17.47
N ILE A 106 -6.72 -10.81 -16.48
CA ILE A 106 -7.83 -9.97 -16.04
C ILE A 106 -7.33 -8.61 -15.54
N GLU A 107 -6.28 -8.58 -14.72
CA GLU A 107 -5.68 -7.36 -14.18
C GLU A 107 -5.03 -6.50 -15.28
N GLU A 108 -4.27 -7.12 -16.19
CA GLU A 108 -3.69 -6.45 -17.36
C GLU A 108 -4.77 -5.85 -18.28
N LYS A 109 -5.86 -6.59 -18.53
CA LYS A 109 -6.99 -6.10 -19.32
C LYS A 109 -7.64 -4.89 -18.65
N TYR A 110 -7.90 -4.92 -17.34
CA TYR A 110 -8.41 -3.76 -16.60
C TYR A 110 -7.46 -2.57 -16.59
N LEU A 111 -6.14 -2.81 -16.56
CA LEU A 111 -5.14 -1.74 -16.67
C LEU A 111 -5.14 -1.09 -18.06
N ALA A 112 -5.27 -1.88 -19.14
CA ALA A 112 -5.40 -1.36 -20.50
C ALA A 112 -6.72 -0.57 -20.69
N LEU A 113 -7.81 -1.07 -20.13
CA LEU A 113 -9.13 -0.41 -20.14
C LEU A 113 -9.10 1.00 -19.55
N ARG A 114 -8.39 1.18 -18.42
CA ARG A 114 -8.22 2.48 -17.75
C ARG A 114 -7.43 3.47 -18.60
N LYS A 115 -6.32 3.03 -19.21
CA LYS A 115 -5.51 3.85 -20.15
C LYS A 115 -6.28 4.32 -21.39
N CYS A 116 -7.31 3.60 -21.82
CA CYS A 116 -8.20 4.05 -22.90
C CYS A 116 -9.30 5.01 -22.42
N LEU A 117 -9.72 4.94 -21.15
CA LEU A 117 -10.72 5.86 -20.58
C LEU A 117 -10.16 7.27 -20.41
N SER A 118 -8.89 7.40 -19.99
CA SER A 118 -8.20 8.70 -19.87
C SER A 118 -8.07 9.45 -21.21
N ALA A 119 -8.21 8.76 -22.36
CA ALA A 119 -8.24 9.37 -23.69
C ALA A 119 -9.64 9.85 -24.13
N CYS A 120 -10.71 9.46 -23.43
CA CYS A 120 -12.09 9.71 -23.86
C CYS A 120 -12.87 10.70 -22.98
N THR A 121 -12.51 10.91 -21.71
CA THR A 121 -13.17 11.91 -20.84
C THR A 121 -12.63 13.33 -21.04
N ARG A 122 -12.77 13.87 -22.25
CA ARG A 122 -12.81 15.32 -22.47
C ARG A 122 -14.19 15.84 -22.06
N VAL A 123 -14.30 16.33 -20.83
CA VAL A 123 -15.37 17.29 -20.49
C VAL A 123 -14.98 18.62 -21.13
N ASP A 124 -15.71 19.04 -22.17
CA ASP A 124 -15.41 20.27 -22.89
C ASP A 124 -15.83 21.49 -22.06
N MET A 125 -14.90 21.99 -21.25
CA MET A 125 -15.03 23.24 -20.50
C MET A 125 -14.95 24.49 -21.40
N GLY A 126 -14.92 24.35 -22.73
CA GLY A 126 -14.92 25.47 -23.70
C GLY A 126 -13.61 26.25 -23.79
N ILE A 127 -12.64 26.00 -22.91
CA ILE A 127 -11.34 26.67 -22.89
C ILE A 127 -10.26 25.70 -23.39
N LYS A 128 -9.99 25.72 -24.71
CA LYS A 128 -8.92 24.90 -25.30
C LYS A 128 -7.53 25.31 -24.75
N PRO A 129 -6.62 24.35 -24.51
CA PRO A 129 -5.22 24.65 -24.22
C PRO A 129 -4.51 25.22 -25.47
N PRO A 130 -3.43 26.01 -25.31
CA PRO A 130 -2.69 26.57 -26.45
C PRO A 130 -1.91 25.48 -27.21
N ASP A 131 -1.92 25.55 -28.55
CA ASP A 131 -1.45 24.50 -29.47
C ASP A 131 0.08 24.24 -29.49
N SER A 132 0.86 24.84 -28.59
CA SER A 132 2.32 24.65 -28.53
C SER A 132 2.84 24.57 -27.11
N SER A 133 3.46 23.44 -26.75
CA SER A 133 4.07 23.14 -25.45
C SER A 133 5.39 23.89 -25.16
N ALA A 134 5.86 24.72 -26.10
CA ALA A 134 7.15 25.40 -26.02
C ALA A 134 7.11 26.76 -25.29
N ASP A 135 5.93 27.37 -25.14
CA ASP A 135 5.79 28.74 -24.60
C ASP A 135 5.26 28.75 -23.17
N SER A 136 6.19 28.68 -22.22
CA SER A 136 5.92 28.68 -20.77
C SER A 136 5.05 29.86 -20.32
N ASN A 137 5.15 31.02 -20.98
CA ASN A 137 4.38 32.21 -20.62
C ASN A 137 2.92 32.09 -21.06
N LYS A 138 2.64 31.51 -22.24
CA LYS A 138 1.26 31.25 -22.71
C LYS A 138 0.58 30.16 -21.88
N PHE A 139 1.29 29.11 -21.49
CA PHE A 139 0.75 28.08 -20.61
C PHE A 139 0.44 28.65 -19.22
N LYS A 140 1.35 29.43 -18.64
CA LYS A 140 1.15 30.14 -17.36
C LYS A 140 -0.07 31.06 -17.39
N ALA A 141 -0.20 31.90 -18.43
CA ALA A 141 -1.34 32.80 -18.58
C ALA A 141 -2.68 32.07 -18.78
N TRP A 142 -2.68 30.88 -19.38
CA TRP A 142 -3.86 30.02 -19.49
C TRP A 142 -4.25 29.43 -18.13
N VAL A 143 -3.29 28.93 -17.35
CA VAL A 143 -3.52 28.42 -15.98
C VAL A 143 -4.04 29.52 -15.05
N ASP A 144 -3.40 30.69 -15.04
CA ASP A 144 -3.83 31.83 -14.22
C ASP A 144 -5.30 32.20 -14.50
N LYS A 145 -5.73 32.18 -15.78
CA LYS A 145 -7.10 32.47 -16.20
C LYS A 145 -8.14 31.41 -15.78
N VAL A 146 -7.73 30.15 -15.63
CA VAL A 146 -8.59 29.07 -15.10
C VAL A 146 -8.70 29.15 -13.57
N VAL A 147 -7.64 29.59 -12.89
CA VAL A 147 -7.52 29.59 -11.42
C VAL A 147 -8.11 30.84 -10.75
N THR A 148 -8.21 31.98 -11.43
CA THR A 148 -8.70 33.26 -10.83
C THR A 148 -10.22 33.48 -10.90
N SER A 149 -11.02 32.49 -11.27
CA SER A 149 -12.49 32.53 -11.15
C SER A 149 -12.91 32.19 -9.70
N PRO A 150 -13.92 32.85 -9.12
CA PRO A 150 -13.71 33.65 -7.92
C PRO A 150 -13.66 32.83 -6.63
N LEU A 151 -12.62 33.07 -5.82
CA LEU A 151 -12.66 33.15 -4.36
C LEU A 151 -11.32 33.72 -3.86
N SER A 152 -11.22 35.05 -3.79
CA SER A 152 -9.99 35.75 -3.39
C SER A 152 -9.88 35.89 -1.87
N GLY A 153 -8.85 35.29 -1.29
CA GLY A 153 -8.40 35.53 0.08
C GLY A 153 -6.91 35.24 0.21
N GLU A 154 -6.14 36.21 0.69
CA GLU A 154 -4.72 36.01 1.01
C GLU A 154 -4.58 35.30 2.36
N LEU A 155 -3.72 34.30 2.43
CA LEU A 155 -3.22 33.72 3.69
C LEU A 155 -1.92 32.93 3.45
N ASN A 156 -1.05 32.96 4.46
CA ASN A 156 0.27 32.33 4.44
C ASN A 156 0.25 30.87 4.92
N ASP A 157 1.27 30.15 4.46
CA ASP A 157 1.87 28.92 5.01
C ASP A 157 1.12 27.56 5.03
N SER A 158 1.84 26.58 4.45
CA SER A 158 2.11 25.19 4.90
C SER A 158 1.24 24.60 6.01
N PRO A 159 0.69 23.36 5.91
CA PRO A 159 1.52 22.12 5.99
C PRO A 159 0.80 20.86 5.39
N THR A 160 1.01 19.60 5.83
CA THR A 160 0.13 18.42 5.52
C THR A 160 0.03 17.34 6.66
N ALA A 161 0.36 16.02 6.51
CA ALA A 161 0.04 14.97 7.55
C ALA A 161 1.11 13.89 8.01
N THR A 162 1.23 13.66 9.34
CA THR A 162 1.19 12.38 10.11
C THR A 162 0.25 12.67 11.29
N ILE A 163 -0.46 11.67 11.83
CA ILE A 163 -1.57 11.91 12.76
C ILE A 163 -1.36 11.17 14.09
N LEU A 164 -0.75 11.88 15.03
CA LEU A 164 -1.30 12.04 16.37
C LEU A 164 -2.28 13.23 16.34
N LEU A 165 -3.39 13.13 17.06
CA LEU A 165 -4.32 14.25 17.28
C LEU A 165 -4.09 14.93 18.64
N PRO A 166 -3.25 15.98 18.74
CA PRO A 166 -3.37 16.99 19.78
C PRO A 166 -4.36 18.08 19.35
N SER A 167 -5.49 18.16 20.05
CA SER A 167 -6.52 19.22 20.05
C SER A 167 -6.41 20.34 19.00
N PRO A 168 -7.23 20.34 17.94
CA PRO A 168 -7.24 21.41 16.95
C PRO A 168 -8.03 22.63 17.43
N LYS A 169 -7.31 23.73 17.69
CA LYS A 169 -7.86 25.10 17.56
C LYS A 169 -7.41 25.68 16.22
N ASN A 170 -8.26 25.56 15.20
CA ASN A 170 -8.49 26.55 14.12
C ASN A 170 -9.22 25.90 12.93
N ASN A 171 -10.36 26.45 12.55
CA ASN A 171 -11.06 26.13 11.31
C ASN A 171 -10.52 27.04 10.19
N LEU A 172 -9.91 26.49 9.13
CA LEU A 172 -9.68 27.18 7.85
C LEU A 172 -9.50 26.16 6.71
N HIS A 173 -10.06 26.45 5.53
CA HIS A 173 -10.19 25.49 4.42
C HIS A 173 -8.85 25.17 3.71
N PRO A 174 -8.49 23.90 3.47
CA PRO A 174 -7.22 23.52 2.82
C PRO A 174 -7.13 23.77 1.30
N ILE A 175 -8.27 23.97 0.62
CA ILE A 175 -8.41 23.76 -0.84
C ILE A 175 -7.61 24.77 -1.68
N THR A 176 -7.52 26.03 -1.25
CA THR A 176 -6.93 27.10 -2.07
C THR A 176 -5.39 27.04 -2.17
N ALA A 177 -4.72 26.48 -1.15
CA ALA A 177 -3.25 26.41 -1.10
C ALA A 177 -2.67 25.31 -2.02
N ALA A 178 -3.36 24.18 -2.15
CA ALA A 178 -2.95 23.04 -3.00
C ALA A 178 -2.78 23.46 -4.47
N ASN A 179 -3.73 24.24 -5.00
CA ASN A 179 -3.80 24.60 -6.42
C ASN A 179 -2.58 25.41 -6.92
N ARG A 180 -1.94 26.21 -6.06
CA ARG A 180 -0.78 27.04 -6.45
C ARG A 180 0.54 26.24 -6.49
N ARG A 181 0.68 25.23 -5.61
CA ARG A 181 1.84 24.32 -5.57
C ARG A 181 1.75 23.24 -6.66
N LEU A 182 0.54 22.76 -6.93
CA LEU A 182 0.22 21.88 -8.06
C LEU A 182 0.81 22.40 -9.37
N THR A 183 0.59 23.67 -9.71
CA THR A 183 1.14 24.30 -10.93
C THR A 183 2.66 24.25 -10.98
N GLN A 184 3.36 24.47 -9.85
CA GLN A 184 4.82 24.43 -9.79
C GLN A 184 5.35 22.99 -9.93
N LEU A 185 4.70 22.00 -9.31
CA LEU A 185 5.14 20.61 -9.42
C LEU A 185 4.85 20.01 -10.81
N LEU A 186 3.74 20.35 -11.46
CA LEU A 186 3.47 19.89 -12.84
C LEU A 186 4.52 20.41 -13.83
N ILE A 187 4.99 21.65 -13.65
CA ILE A 187 6.13 22.20 -14.41
C ILE A 187 7.41 21.38 -14.11
N HIS A 188 7.68 21.07 -12.84
CA HIS A 188 8.89 20.33 -12.45
C HIS A 188 8.88 18.85 -12.90
N LEU A 189 7.74 18.17 -12.83
CA LEU A 189 7.58 16.76 -13.20
C LEU A 189 7.62 16.56 -14.73
N SER A 190 7.04 17.48 -15.49
CA SER A 190 7.13 17.47 -16.96
C SER A 190 8.56 17.69 -17.47
N GLN A 191 9.39 18.40 -16.70
CA GLN A 191 10.80 18.65 -17.03
C GLN A 191 11.73 17.49 -16.62
N ASN A 192 11.47 16.80 -15.51
CA ASN A 192 12.46 15.88 -14.90
C ASN A 192 12.18 14.37 -15.02
N ASN A 193 10.93 13.92 -15.19
CA ASN A 193 10.59 12.49 -14.99
C ASN A 193 9.96 11.77 -16.19
N GLY A 194 9.62 12.48 -17.29
CA GLY A 194 9.03 11.86 -18.49
C GLY A 194 7.67 11.17 -18.27
N VAL A 195 7.03 11.38 -17.12
CA VAL A 195 5.69 10.89 -16.81
C VAL A 195 4.67 11.82 -17.47
N PRO A 196 3.70 11.30 -18.25
CA PRO A 196 2.64 12.13 -18.84
C PRO A 196 1.88 12.90 -17.76
N VAL A 197 1.73 14.22 -17.96
CA VAL A 197 1.06 15.17 -17.04
C VAL A 197 -0.34 14.68 -16.65
N ASP A 198 -1.03 14.02 -17.57
CA ASP A 198 -2.38 13.47 -17.39
C ASP A 198 -2.44 12.41 -16.27
N GLN A 199 -1.41 11.55 -16.11
CA GLN A 199 -1.40 10.49 -15.09
C GLN A 199 -1.26 11.05 -13.68
N VAL A 200 -0.44 12.10 -13.51
CA VAL A 200 -0.28 12.78 -12.21
C VAL A 200 -1.58 13.49 -11.82
N THR A 201 -2.21 14.14 -12.80
CA THR A 201 -3.49 14.84 -12.64
C THR A 201 -4.62 13.87 -12.26
N GLU A 202 -4.68 12.69 -12.89
CA GLU A 202 -5.68 11.65 -12.58
C GLU A 202 -5.51 11.10 -11.15
N VAL A 203 -4.28 10.82 -10.69
CA VAL A 203 -4.05 10.33 -9.33
C VAL A 203 -4.47 11.37 -8.29
N LEU A 204 -4.13 12.63 -8.49
CA LEU A 204 -4.50 13.72 -7.57
C LEU A 204 -6.01 13.95 -7.54
N HIS A 205 -6.70 13.89 -8.68
CA HIS A 205 -8.17 13.97 -8.72
C HIS A 205 -8.82 12.83 -7.92
N ASN A 206 -8.32 11.60 -8.06
CA ASN A 206 -8.78 10.46 -7.26
C ASN A 206 -8.51 10.65 -5.75
N MET A 207 -7.37 11.26 -5.37
CA MET A 207 -7.08 11.59 -3.98
C MET A 207 -8.07 12.61 -3.41
N HIS A 208 -8.33 13.70 -4.12
CA HIS A 208 -9.30 14.71 -3.71
C HIS A 208 -10.72 14.14 -3.58
N ALA A 209 -11.18 13.35 -4.56
CA ALA A 209 -12.51 12.75 -4.52
C ALA A 209 -12.70 11.80 -3.31
N ILE A 210 -11.65 11.09 -2.88
CA ILE A 210 -11.70 10.25 -1.68
C ILE A 210 -11.69 11.10 -0.40
N ILE A 211 -10.93 12.19 -0.36
CA ILE A 211 -10.95 13.13 0.78
C ILE A 211 -12.36 13.70 0.93
N GLU A 212 -12.93 14.29 -0.11
CA GLU A 212 -14.29 14.86 -0.09
C GLU A 212 -15.37 13.84 0.32
N LYS A 213 -15.24 12.58 -0.13
CA LYS A 213 -16.15 11.48 0.23
C LYS A 213 -16.13 11.14 1.73
N TYR A 214 -15.02 11.38 2.44
CA TYR A 214 -14.84 11.04 3.85
C TYR A 214 -14.70 12.25 4.78
N ASP A 215 -14.70 13.47 4.25
CA ASP A 215 -14.67 14.74 4.99
C ASP A 215 -16.06 15.15 5.50
N THR A 216 -16.76 14.21 6.16
CA THR A 216 -18.01 14.52 6.86
C THR A 216 -17.72 15.18 8.21
N PRO A 217 -18.46 16.24 8.58
CA PRO A 217 -18.15 17.06 9.75
C PRO A 217 -18.22 16.26 11.05
N TRP A 218 -17.22 16.47 11.89
CA TRP A 218 -17.12 15.89 13.22
C TRP A 218 -17.90 16.72 14.25
N PRO A 219 -18.42 16.11 15.34
CA PRO A 219 -18.92 16.90 16.47
C PRO A 219 -17.82 17.80 17.02
N CYS A 220 -18.18 18.95 17.59
CA CYS A 220 -17.21 19.80 18.29
C CYS A 220 -16.99 19.24 19.72
N TRP A 221 -15.73 19.11 20.13
CA TRP A 221 -15.35 18.48 21.41
C TRP A 221 -14.78 19.50 22.38
N GLU A 222 -15.28 19.51 23.62
CA GLU A 222 -14.64 20.24 24.71
C GLU A 222 -13.38 19.50 25.18
N ILE A 223 -12.34 20.27 25.52
CA ILE A 223 -11.04 19.72 25.93
C ILE A 223 -11.13 19.24 27.39
N CYS A 224 -11.22 17.92 27.58
CA CYS A 224 -11.05 17.32 28.91
C CYS A 224 -9.56 17.12 29.23
N ASN A 225 -9.07 17.80 30.27
CA ASN A 225 -7.69 17.63 30.77
C ASN A 225 -7.54 16.49 31.81
N ILE A 226 -8.54 15.60 31.91
CA ILE A 226 -8.51 14.48 32.86
C ILE A 226 -7.61 13.39 32.29
N GLN A 227 -6.43 13.21 32.88
CA GLN A 227 -5.52 12.15 32.49
C GLN A 227 -5.94 10.82 33.13
N PRO A 228 -5.96 9.71 32.35
CA PRO A 228 -6.24 8.39 32.91
C PRO A 228 -5.09 7.92 33.79
N LEU A 229 -5.41 7.26 34.91
CA LEU A 229 -4.41 6.57 35.75
C LEU A 229 -3.77 5.38 35.01
N LYS A 230 -4.55 4.73 34.14
CA LYS A 230 -4.10 3.65 33.25
C LYS A 230 -4.80 3.73 31.91
N GLU A 231 -4.07 3.40 30.86
CA GLU A 231 -4.55 3.40 29.49
C GLU A 231 -5.44 2.17 29.22
N ARG A 232 -6.50 2.39 28.44
CA ARG A 232 -7.44 1.37 27.96
C ARG A 232 -7.42 1.46 26.43
N VAL A 233 -6.73 0.52 25.81
CA VAL A 233 -6.15 0.68 24.47
C VAL A 233 -6.90 -0.14 23.45
N VAL A 234 -7.41 0.50 22.40
CA VAL A 234 -7.85 -0.18 21.18
C VAL A 234 -6.64 -0.30 20.25
N VAL A 235 -6.33 -1.50 19.77
CA VAL A 235 -5.22 -1.72 18.83
C VAL A 235 -5.68 -2.60 17.68
N THR A 236 -5.42 -2.16 16.44
CA THR A 236 -5.87 -2.91 15.25
C THR A 236 -4.73 -3.69 14.58
N GLY A 237 -5.04 -4.90 14.11
CA GLY A 237 -4.10 -5.71 13.31
C GLY A 237 -2.97 -6.32 14.13
N THR A 238 -3.25 -6.70 15.37
CA THR A 238 -2.28 -7.31 16.30
C THR A 238 -1.69 -8.63 15.79
N THR A 239 -2.35 -9.30 14.84
CA THR A 239 -1.85 -10.51 14.17
C THR A 239 -0.71 -10.24 13.17
N GLY A 240 -0.47 -8.98 12.77
CA GLY A 240 0.62 -8.57 11.86
C GLY A 240 1.99 -8.50 12.54
N ALA A 241 3.01 -8.08 11.77
CA ALA A 241 4.40 -7.96 12.23
C ALA A 241 4.54 -6.98 13.40
N LEU A 242 4.48 -5.67 13.15
CA LEU A 242 4.51 -4.63 14.19
C LEU A 242 3.39 -4.80 15.23
N GLY A 243 2.19 -5.16 14.77
CA GLY A 243 1.02 -5.39 15.62
C GLY A 243 1.23 -6.42 16.73
N SER A 244 2.05 -7.44 16.52
CA SER A 244 2.32 -8.46 17.54
C SER A 244 3.22 -7.90 18.65
N HIS A 245 4.24 -7.11 18.30
CA HIS A 245 5.12 -6.44 19.26
C HIS A 245 4.37 -5.34 20.03
N LEU A 246 3.52 -4.56 19.34
CA LEU A 246 2.63 -3.59 19.99
C LEU A 246 1.75 -4.29 21.04
N LEU A 247 1.11 -5.41 20.69
CA LEU A 247 0.28 -6.16 21.62
C LEU A 247 1.09 -6.70 22.82
N ALA A 248 2.27 -7.27 22.59
CA ALA A 248 3.12 -7.79 23.66
C ALA A 248 3.51 -6.70 24.67
N TYR A 249 3.96 -5.53 24.20
CA TYR A 249 4.33 -4.42 25.08
C TYR A 249 3.13 -3.87 25.86
N LEU A 250 1.96 -3.68 25.20
CA LEU A 250 0.73 -3.23 25.87
C LEU A 250 0.30 -4.19 27.00
N LEU A 251 0.40 -5.51 26.78
CA LEU A 251 -0.01 -6.49 27.79
C LEU A 251 0.96 -6.54 28.99
N ASN A 252 2.26 -6.40 28.72
CA ASN A 252 3.31 -6.38 29.73
C ASN A 252 3.35 -5.07 30.54
N SER A 253 2.88 -3.95 29.96
CA SER A 253 2.89 -2.63 30.61
C SER A 253 1.93 -2.52 31.80
N ASP A 254 2.42 -2.04 32.94
CA ASP A 254 1.65 -1.74 34.16
C ASP A 254 0.72 -0.53 34.00
N LYS A 255 1.10 0.41 33.13
CA LYS A 255 0.32 1.58 32.68
C LYS A 255 -0.94 1.20 31.89
N VAL A 256 -1.08 -0.06 31.45
CA VAL A 256 -2.23 -0.53 30.67
C VAL A 256 -3.14 -1.41 31.53
N ASP A 257 -4.42 -1.05 31.54
CA ASP A 257 -5.48 -1.78 32.25
C ASP A 257 -6.21 -2.79 31.33
N LYS A 258 -6.50 -2.39 30.09
CA LYS A 258 -7.34 -3.15 29.16
C LYS A 258 -6.87 -2.97 27.72
N VAL A 259 -6.94 -4.03 26.91
CA VAL A 259 -6.55 -4.03 25.49
C VAL A 259 -7.63 -4.71 24.65
N TRP A 260 -8.25 -3.96 23.74
CA TRP A 260 -9.13 -4.50 22.70
C TRP A 260 -8.34 -4.70 21.40
N ALA A 261 -8.02 -5.95 21.09
CA ALA A 261 -7.26 -6.37 19.91
C ALA A 261 -8.20 -6.64 18.73
N ILE A 262 -8.50 -5.59 17.95
CA ILE A 262 -9.39 -5.69 16.78
C ILE A 262 -8.61 -6.24 15.58
N ASN A 263 -9.08 -7.36 15.03
CA ASN A 263 -8.52 -7.98 13.86
C ASN A 263 -9.61 -8.26 12.83
N ARG A 264 -9.21 -8.28 11.55
CA ARG A 264 -10.11 -8.65 10.45
C ARG A 264 -10.42 -10.14 10.50
N ARG A 265 -11.70 -10.47 10.30
CA ARG A 265 -12.15 -11.85 10.04
C ARG A 265 -11.31 -12.50 8.94
N SER A 266 -11.00 -13.79 9.11
CA SER A 266 -10.16 -14.52 8.16
C SER A 266 -10.60 -15.97 8.03
N HIS A 267 -10.56 -16.48 6.79
CA HIS A 267 -10.72 -17.92 6.52
C HIS A 267 -9.52 -18.76 7.01
N LYS A 268 -8.45 -18.15 7.52
CA LYS A 268 -7.22 -18.80 8.00
C LYS A 268 -7.28 -19.20 9.50
N GLY A 269 -8.43 -19.59 10.01
CA GLY A 269 -8.61 -19.97 11.43
C GLY A 269 -8.97 -18.81 12.36
N ASP A 270 -9.18 -19.11 13.64
CA ASP A 270 -9.66 -18.17 14.67
C ASP A 270 -8.64 -17.06 14.99
N VAL A 271 -9.12 -15.90 15.44
CA VAL A 271 -8.24 -14.77 15.81
C VAL A 271 -7.22 -15.14 16.88
N LYS A 272 -7.57 -16.00 17.86
CA LYS A 272 -6.64 -16.42 18.92
C LYS A 272 -5.56 -17.36 18.37
N GLU A 273 -5.93 -18.29 17.49
CA GLU A 273 -5.00 -19.20 16.83
C GLU A 273 -4.03 -18.44 15.90
N ARG A 274 -4.55 -17.48 15.12
CA ARG A 274 -3.73 -16.56 14.30
C ARG A 274 -2.78 -15.73 15.17
N GLN A 275 -3.24 -15.24 16.34
CA GLN A 275 -2.38 -14.48 17.25
C GLN A 275 -1.30 -15.35 17.91
N PHE A 276 -1.66 -16.55 18.38
CA PHE A 276 -0.74 -17.53 18.96
C PHE A 276 0.36 -17.91 17.97
N THR A 277 -0.04 -18.21 16.73
CA THR A 277 0.90 -18.49 15.63
C THR A 277 1.84 -17.30 15.40
N SER A 278 1.30 -16.09 15.35
CA SER A 278 2.10 -14.87 15.10
C SER A 278 3.04 -14.51 16.25
N PHE A 279 2.67 -14.78 17.51
CA PHE A 279 3.55 -14.63 18.67
C PHE A 279 4.67 -15.67 18.69
N LYS A 280 4.34 -16.95 18.43
CA LYS A 280 5.31 -18.04 18.36
C LYS A 280 6.36 -17.80 17.25
N ASP A 281 5.90 -17.39 16.07
CA ASP A 281 6.70 -16.98 14.91
C ASP A 281 7.69 -15.85 15.24
N LYS A 282 7.29 -14.89 16.09
CA LYS A 282 8.12 -13.73 16.51
C LYS A 282 8.85 -13.92 17.83
N LEU A 283 8.85 -15.15 18.38
CA LEU A 283 9.49 -15.49 19.66
C LEU A 283 9.00 -14.62 20.84
N LEU A 284 7.73 -14.20 20.81
CA LEU A 284 7.08 -13.40 21.85
C LEU A 284 6.50 -14.30 22.96
N ASP A 285 6.41 -13.78 24.18
CA ASP A 285 5.86 -14.53 25.32
C ASP A 285 4.39 -14.89 25.11
N LEU A 286 4.13 -16.18 24.95
CA LEU A 286 2.80 -16.76 24.74
C LEU A 286 1.90 -16.63 25.98
N ASN A 287 2.48 -16.50 27.18
CA ASN A 287 1.70 -16.36 28.42
C ASN A 287 0.90 -15.05 28.44
N LEU A 288 1.40 -13.99 27.78
CA LEU A 288 0.70 -12.71 27.66
C LEU A 288 -0.68 -12.86 26.99
N LEU A 289 -0.87 -13.85 26.11
CA LEU A 289 -2.15 -14.10 25.44
C LEU A 289 -3.25 -14.62 26.39
N GLY A 290 -2.87 -15.11 27.57
CA GLY A 290 -3.79 -15.46 28.66
C GLY A 290 -4.12 -14.30 29.60
N SER A 291 -3.58 -13.09 29.37
CA SER A 291 -3.75 -11.94 30.25
C SER A 291 -5.21 -11.50 30.36
N GLY A 292 -5.69 -11.29 31.59
CA GLY A 292 -7.04 -10.78 31.86
C GLY A 292 -7.34 -9.41 31.25
N LYS A 293 -6.30 -8.63 30.93
CA LYS A 293 -6.38 -7.34 30.21
C LYS A 293 -6.88 -7.49 28.77
N LEU A 294 -6.68 -8.65 28.14
CA LEU A 294 -6.86 -8.83 26.70
C LEU A 294 -8.30 -9.19 26.33
N ARG A 295 -8.83 -8.51 25.30
CA ARG A 295 -10.06 -8.89 24.61
C ARG A 295 -9.82 -8.94 23.10
N PHE A 296 -9.99 -10.12 22.51
CA PHE A 296 -9.94 -10.30 21.06
C PHE A 296 -11.27 -9.96 20.41
N LEU A 297 -11.23 -9.23 19.30
CA LEU A 297 -12.41 -8.87 18.51
C LEU A 297 -12.14 -9.21 17.04
N ASP A 298 -12.95 -10.09 16.44
CA ASP A 298 -12.82 -10.54 15.04
C ASP A 298 -13.97 -9.94 14.20
N THR A 299 -13.73 -8.77 13.62
CA THR A 299 -14.76 -7.95 12.96
C THR A 299 -14.35 -7.51 11.56
N ASN A 300 -15.22 -6.75 10.88
CA ASN A 300 -14.85 -5.97 9.71
C ASN A 300 -14.92 -4.48 10.05
N CYS A 301 -13.77 -3.81 10.15
CA CYS A 301 -13.72 -2.38 10.49
C CYS A 301 -14.34 -1.47 9.42
N GLU A 302 -14.55 -2.00 8.21
CA GLU A 302 -15.18 -1.31 7.08
C GLU A 302 -16.70 -1.15 7.28
N ASP A 303 -17.31 -2.03 8.09
CA ASP A 303 -18.73 -2.02 8.43
C ASP A 303 -19.05 -0.89 9.44
N SER A 304 -20.32 -0.47 9.47
CA SER A 304 -20.83 0.45 10.49
C SER A 304 -20.52 -0.08 11.91
N LYS A 305 -20.20 0.84 12.84
CA LYS A 305 -19.75 0.50 14.20
C LYS A 305 -18.59 -0.52 14.24
N LEU A 306 -17.71 -0.51 13.22
CA LEU A 306 -16.55 -1.41 13.10
C LEU A 306 -16.91 -2.90 13.01
N GLY A 307 -18.16 -3.24 12.68
CA GLY A 307 -18.68 -4.60 12.71
C GLY A 307 -18.80 -5.19 14.11
N LEU A 308 -18.87 -4.34 15.14
CA LEU A 308 -19.10 -4.72 16.55
C LEU A 308 -20.59 -4.75 16.87
N CYS A 309 -20.98 -5.48 17.93
CA CYS A 309 -22.30 -5.32 18.54
C CYS A 309 -22.37 -4.01 19.33
N ASP A 310 -23.59 -3.53 19.58
CA ASP A 310 -23.83 -2.24 20.22
C ASP A 310 -23.29 -2.17 21.64
N GLU A 311 -23.31 -3.28 22.38
CA GLU A 311 -22.76 -3.38 23.73
C GLU A 311 -21.25 -3.13 23.71
N MET A 312 -20.52 -3.81 22.82
CA MET A 312 -19.06 -3.69 22.70
C MET A 312 -18.64 -2.34 22.09
N TYR A 313 -19.39 -1.81 21.13
CA TYR A 313 -19.13 -0.48 20.59
C TYR A 313 -19.31 0.61 21.66
N ASN A 314 -20.41 0.54 22.43
CA ASN A 314 -20.67 1.48 23.51
C ASN A 314 -19.69 1.33 24.69
N GLU A 315 -19.25 0.11 25.01
CA GLU A 315 -18.18 -0.16 25.98
C GLU A 315 -16.89 0.57 25.57
N ILE A 316 -16.39 0.32 24.35
CA ILE A 316 -15.16 0.94 23.86
C ILE A 316 -15.31 2.48 23.81
N ARG A 317 -16.47 2.99 23.36
CA ARG A 317 -16.76 4.43 23.29
C ARG A 317 -16.73 5.12 24.65
N ALA A 318 -17.15 4.43 25.72
CA ALA A 318 -17.18 4.95 27.08
C ALA A 318 -15.87 4.72 27.87
N GLU A 319 -15.00 3.82 27.40
CA GLU A 319 -13.84 3.35 28.17
C GLU A 319 -12.48 3.60 27.52
N ALA A 320 -12.38 3.73 26.20
CA ALA A 320 -11.10 3.84 25.50
C ALA A 320 -10.41 5.19 25.79
N THR A 321 -9.09 5.15 25.98
CA THR A 321 -8.25 6.34 26.20
C THR A 321 -7.20 6.56 25.10
N LEU A 322 -6.94 5.50 24.32
CA LEU A 322 -5.97 5.45 23.22
C LEU A 322 -6.44 4.46 22.14
N ILE A 323 -6.35 4.87 20.87
CA ILE A 323 -6.59 4.03 19.69
C ILE A 323 -5.33 4.02 18.83
N ILE A 324 -4.74 2.83 18.62
CA ILE A 324 -3.60 2.59 17.75
C ILE A 324 -4.09 1.85 16.48
N HIS A 325 -4.29 2.59 15.39
CA HIS A 325 -4.75 2.03 14.12
C HIS A 325 -3.56 1.53 13.27
N ASN A 326 -3.04 0.34 13.59
CA ASN A 326 -1.91 -0.29 12.88
C ASN A 326 -2.34 -1.17 11.69
N ALA A 327 -3.62 -1.55 11.59
CA ALA A 327 -4.12 -2.44 10.53
C ALA A 327 -4.24 -1.75 9.15
N TRP A 328 -3.19 -1.81 8.35
CA TRP A 328 -3.22 -1.43 6.93
C TRP A 328 -2.98 -2.61 5.98
N LYS A 329 -3.53 -2.55 4.77
CA LYS A 329 -3.26 -3.51 3.68
C LYS A 329 -2.02 -3.04 2.93
N VAL A 330 -0.93 -3.79 2.97
CA VAL A 330 0.29 -3.47 2.21
C VAL A 330 0.28 -4.25 0.89
N ASN A 331 0.08 -3.56 -0.23
CA ASN A 331 0.25 -4.14 -1.57
C ASN A 331 0.72 -3.06 -2.57
N PHE A 332 1.93 -3.23 -3.11
CA PHE A 332 2.59 -2.23 -3.97
C PHE A 332 2.06 -2.15 -5.40
N ASN A 333 1.19 -3.09 -5.81
CA ASN A 333 0.62 -3.15 -7.17
C ASN A 333 -0.80 -2.58 -7.24
N HIS A 334 -1.40 -2.24 -6.10
CA HIS A 334 -2.76 -1.75 -6.01
C HIS A 334 -2.84 -0.24 -6.25
N ASP A 335 -3.93 0.20 -6.89
CA ASP A 335 -4.31 1.61 -7.01
C ASP A 335 -4.90 2.16 -5.70
N LEU A 336 -5.08 3.48 -5.66
CA LEU A 336 -5.67 4.18 -4.51
C LEU A 336 -7.10 3.72 -4.20
N GLN A 337 -7.92 3.47 -5.23
CA GLN A 337 -9.31 3.01 -5.09
C GLN A 337 -9.39 1.67 -4.34
N SER A 338 -8.42 0.77 -4.57
CA SER A 338 -8.28 -0.52 -3.90
C SER A 338 -7.92 -0.43 -2.41
N PHE A 339 -7.65 0.77 -1.89
CA PHE A 339 -7.47 1.08 -0.48
C PHE A 339 -8.65 1.85 0.14
N GLU A 340 -9.71 2.17 -0.60
CA GLU A 340 -10.93 2.78 -0.02
C GLU A 340 -11.44 2.04 1.23
N PRO A 341 -11.47 0.68 1.29
CA PRO A 341 -11.92 -0.01 2.50
C PRO A 341 -11.01 0.24 3.72
N ASN A 342 -9.70 0.41 3.50
CA ASN A 342 -8.77 0.81 4.57
C ASN A 342 -9.03 2.25 5.04
N ILE A 343 -9.33 3.17 4.12
CA ILE A 343 -9.66 4.57 4.43
C ILE A 343 -11.00 4.64 5.20
N ARG A 344 -12.00 3.86 4.78
CA ARG A 344 -13.28 3.68 5.48
C ARG A 344 -13.09 3.13 6.90
N SER A 345 -12.21 2.15 7.07
CA SER A 345 -11.86 1.60 8.39
C SER A 345 -11.23 2.67 9.31
N ALA A 346 -10.32 3.49 8.77
CA ALA A 346 -9.72 4.60 9.51
C ALA A 346 -10.77 5.66 9.88
N ARG A 347 -11.67 6.02 8.96
CA ARG A 347 -12.81 6.91 9.21
C ARG A 347 -13.70 6.37 10.34
N ASN A 348 -14.14 5.12 10.27
CA ASN A 348 -14.99 4.50 11.30
C ASN A 348 -14.31 4.46 12.69
N LEU A 349 -12.99 4.32 12.76
CA LEU A 349 -12.24 4.38 14.03
C LEU A 349 -12.11 5.81 14.57
N LEU A 350 -12.02 6.80 13.68
CA LEU A 350 -12.13 8.21 14.05
C LEU A 350 -13.57 8.54 14.48
N ASP A 351 -14.61 7.99 13.85
CA ASP A 351 -16.01 8.12 14.32
C ASP A 351 -16.23 7.49 15.70
N LEU A 352 -15.54 6.40 16.04
CA LEU A 352 -15.52 5.89 17.41
C LEU A 352 -14.85 6.88 18.40
N ALA A 353 -13.70 7.46 18.05
CA ALA A 353 -13.00 8.43 18.89
C ALA A 353 -13.84 9.71 19.07
N PHE A 354 -14.25 10.34 17.97
CA PHE A 354 -15.11 11.53 17.88
C PHE A 354 -16.59 11.24 18.19
N HIS A 355 -16.91 10.16 18.89
CA HIS A 355 -18.17 9.99 19.62
C HIS A 355 -17.94 9.47 21.05
N SER A 356 -16.70 9.46 21.54
CA SER A 356 -16.37 8.96 22.87
C SER A 356 -17.12 9.72 23.96
N ASN A 357 -17.65 8.98 24.93
CA ASN A 357 -18.25 9.52 26.14
C ASN A 357 -17.45 9.12 27.39
N ALA A 358 -16.15 8.85 27.21
CA ALA A 358 -15.23 8.56 28.31
C ALA A 358 -14.99 9.81 29.18
N PRO A 359 -14.81 9.68 30.51
CA PRO A 359 -14.51 10.81 31.39
C PRO A 359 -13.20 11.55 31.04
N THR A 360 -12.29 10.90 30.31
CA THR A 360 -11.06 11.49 29.79
C THR A 360 -11.26 12.34 28.53
N GLY A 361 -12.48 12.38 27.98
CA GLY A 361 -12.77 12.99 26.67
C GLY A 361 -12.21 12.18 25.50
N LEU A 362 -11.96 12.87 24.39
CA LEU A 362 -11.50 12.31 23.11
C LEU A 362 -10.26 11.40 23.31
N PRO A 363 -10.33 10.10 22.93
CA PRO A 363 -9.19 9.19 23.01
C PRO A 363 -8.03 9.68 22.14
N ARG A 364 -6.80 9.50 22.60
CA ARG A 364 -5.63 9.73 21.73
C ARG A 364 -5.72 8.81 20.52
N PHE A 365 -5.49 9.32 19.32
CA PHE A 365 -5.44 8.54 18.10
C PHE A 365 -4.02 8.48 17.56
N ALA A 366 -3.53 7.29 17.22
CA ALA A 366 -2.21 7.07 16.64
C ALA A 366 -2.30 6.16 15.41
N PHE A 367 -1.70 6.60 14.31
CA PHE A 367 -1.65 5.87 13.04
C PHE A 367 -0.20 5.66 12.60
N PRO A 368 0.35 4.43 12.72
CA PRO A 368 1.65 4.07 12.15
C PRO A 368 1.62 4.15 10.61
N SER A 369 2.05 5.31 10.09
CA SER A 369 2.21 5.56 8.66
C SER A 369 3.54 5.01 8.13
N SER A 370 3.82 5.23 6.84
CA SER A 370 5.04 4.80 6.15
C SER A 370 5.75 5.98 5.50
N ILE A 371 7.08 6.00 5.53
CA ILE A 371 7.94 6.99 4.84
C ILE A 371 7.61 7.14 3.34
N THR A 372 7.01 6.11 2.72
CA THR A 372 6.57 6.13 1.32
C THR A 372 5.54 7.21 0.98
N VAL A 373 4.94 7.89 1.98
CA VAL A 373 4.13 9.10 1.75
C VAL A 373 4.96 10.33 1.34
N ALA A 374 6.28 10.31 1.53
CA ALA A 374 7.20 11.33 1.02
C ALA A 374 7.76 11.03 -0.37
N GLY A 375 7.41 9.88 -0.94
CA GLY A 375 7.80 9.52 -2.30
C GLY A 375 9.30 9.29 -2.50
N PHE A 376 9.69 9.22 -3.78
CA PHE A 376 11.07 9.02 -4.24
C PHE A 376 11.59 10.21 -5.06
N ALA A 377 10.84 11.33 -5.11
CA ALA A 377 11.18 12.50 -5.91
C ALA A 377 12.14 13.49 -5.23
N CYS A 378 12.42 13.32 -3.93
CA CYS A 378 13.21 14.22 -3.10
C CYS A 378 14.58 13.61 -2.69
N HIS A 379 15.38 13.20 -3.68
CA HIS A 379 16.71 12.62 -3.46
C HIS A 379 17.57 13.43 -2.48
N GLY A 380 18.10 12.77 -1.45
CA GLY A 380 19.11 13.32 -0.53
C GLY A 380 18.64 14.36 0.50
N LYS A 381 17.35 14.73 0.53
CA LYS A 381 16.83 15.69 1.51
C LYS A 381 16.59 15.03 2.87
N ARG A 382 16.87 15.77 3.96
CA ARG A 382 16.38 15.46 5.32
C ARG A 382 14.99 16.04 5.50
N LEU A 383 14.05 15.23 5.97
CA LEU A 383 12.66 15.58 6.23
C LEU A 383 12.44 15.70 7.75
N ASN A 384 12.14 16.91 8.21
CA ASN A 384 11.80 17.16 9.62
C ASN A 384 10.48 16.49 10.00
N GLU A 385 10.18 16.35 11.30
CA GLU A 385 8.89 15.85 11.83
C GLU A 385 7.74 16.87 11.62
N VAL A 386 7.55 17.24 10.36
CA VAL A 386 6.61 18.22 9.81
C VAL A 386 6.02 17.65 8.52
N PRO A 387 4.81 18.07 8.12
CA PRO A 387 3.94 17.04 7.57
C PRO A 387 3.74 17.17 6.04
N VAL A 388 3.70 16.03 5.33
CA VAL A 388 4.16 15.87 3.92
C VAL A 388 3.08 16.02 2.86
N ALA A 389 3.38 16.79 1.80
CA ALA A 389 2.41 17.26 0.81
C ALA A 389 1.85 16.16 -0.10
N LEU A 390 0.59 16.33 -0.54
CA LEU A 390 -0.14 15.34 -1.35
C LEU A 390 0.58 15.05 -2.66
N GLU A 391 1.19 16.10 -3.23
CA GLU A 391 1.89 16.09 -4.49
C GLU A 391 3.26 15.35 -4.46
N ASP A 392 3.89 15.23 -3.28
CA ASP A 392 5.12 14.42 -3.09
C ASP A 392 4.79 12.90 -3.00
N ALA A 393 3.64 12.57 -2.41
CA ALA A 393 3.20 11.20 -2.10
C ALA A 393 2.92 10.32 -3.34
N VAL A 394 2.76 10.92 -4.52
CA VAL A 394 2.34 10.26 -5.77
C VAL A 394 3.43 9.34 -6.39
N THR A 395 4.63 9.26 -5.82
CA THR A 395 5.85 8.85 -6.55
C THR A 395 6.48 7.48 -6.21
N SER A 396 5.72 6.47 -5.71
CA SER A 396 6.26 5.31 -4.96
C SER A 396 6.19 3.87 -5.56
N GLY A 397 7.09 2.94 -5.12
CA GLY A 397 7.11 1.47 -5.40
C GLY A 397 8.03 0.60 -4.46
N GLY A 398 7.99 -0.77 -4.48
CA GLY A 398 8.81 -1.75 -3.68
C GLY A 398 9.67 -2.86 -4.40
N TYR A 399 10.48 -3.68 -3.67
CA TYR A 399 11.87 -4.22 -3.96
C TYR A 399 12.20 -5.48 -4.89
N GLY A 400 13.36 -6.21 -4.76
CA GLY A 400 13.99 -7.09 -5.80
C GLY A 400 14.63 -8.42 -5.30
N GLN A 401 15.60 -9.08 -6.03
CA GLN A 401 16.47 -10.25 -5.63
C GLN A 401 17.16 -11.07 -6.78
N SER A 402 18.51 -11.10 -6.83
CA SER A 402 19.42 -12.29 -6.90
C SER A 402 20.88 -11.88 -7.22
N CYS A 403 21.86 -12.43 -6.48
CA CYS A 403 23.18 -11.84 -6.10
C CYS A 403 23.04 -10.69 -5.06
N LEU A 404 24.13 -10.08 -4.57
CA LEU A 404 24.04 -9.02 -3.55
C LEU A 404 24.26 -7.64 -4.20
N PRO A 405 23.26 -6.74 -4.22
CA PRO A 405 23.38 -5.48 -4.93
C PRO A 405 24.08 -4.43 -4.07
N GLY A 406 25.26 -3.99 -4.48
CA GLY A 406 25.96 -2.84 -3.91
C GLY A 406 25.41 -1.53 -4.47
N ALA A 407 24.84 -0.71 -3.58
CA ALA A 407 24.34 0.64 -3.86
C ALA A 407 25.01 1.69 -2.93
N ILE A 408 24.90 2.97 -3.28
CA ILE A 408 25.18 4.11 -2.40
C ILE A 408 23.91 4.52 -1.64
N GLY A 409 24.10 4.89 -0.38
CA GLY A 409 23.04 5.33 0.54
C GLY A 409 23.14 4.63 1.88
N HIS A 410 22.29 5.04 2.81
CA HIS A 410 22.16 4.44 4.14
C HIS A 410 20.87 3.62 4.26
N VAL A 411 20.75 2.83 5.31
CA VAL A 411 19.48 2.24 5.75
C VAL A 411 19.19 2.59 7.19
N SER A 412 18.02 3.20 7.39
CA SER A 412 17.42 3.52 8.68
C SER A 412 16.46 2.42 9.19
N TRP A 413 16.78 1.15 8.91
CA TRP A 413 15.96 0.00 9.32
C TRP A 413 15.89 -0.11 10.86
N LEU A 414 14.68 -0.30 11.39
CA LEU A 414 14.43 -0.33 12.83
C LEU A 414 13.91 -1.71 13.27
N PRO A 415 14.46 -2.33 14.33
CA PRO A 415 13.89 -3.55 14.92
C PRO A 415 12.43 -3.37 15.34
N LEU A 416 11.59 -4.41 15.18
CA LEU A 416 10.14 -4.33 15.38
C LEU A 416 9.73 -4.07 16.83
N ASP A 417 10.52 -4.57 17.78
CA ASP A 417 10.39 -4.31 19.21
C ASP A 417 10.69 -2.84 19.54
N VAL A 418 11.80 -2.30 19.03
CA VAL A 418 12.15 -0.87 19.18
C VAL A 418 11.10 0.03 18.52
N ALA A 419 10.59 -0.35 17.34
CA ALA A 419 9.52 0.37 16.67
C ALA A 419 8.20 0.37 17.49
N ALA A 420 7.84 -0.77 18.06
CA ALA A 420 6.66 -0.89 18.92
C ALA A 420 6.79 -0.07 20.22
N HIS A 421 7.96 -0.12 20.87
CA HIS A 421 8.26 0.72 22.02
C HIS A 421 8.17 2.20 21.67
N SER A 422 8.81 2.65 20.58
CA SER A 422 8.78 4.05 20.12
C SER A 422 7.36 4.58 19.91
N VAL A 423 6.50 3.80 19.24
CA VAL A 423 5.09 4.17 19.02
C VAL A 423 4.34 4.29 20.35
N ILE A 424 4.50 3.34 21.27
CA ILE A 424 3.71 3.30 22.51
C ILE A 424 4.24 4.30 23.55
N ASP A 425 5.55 4.48 23.68
CA ASP A 425 6.16 5.51 24.53
C ASP A 425 5.67 6.92 24.10
N THR A 426 5.67 7.19 22.79
CA THR A 426 5.07 8.40 22.20
C THR A 426 3.58 8.54 22.53
N CYS A 427 2.82 7.44 22.53
CA CYS A 427 1.40 7.44 22.92
C CYS A 427 1.17 7.64 24.43
N PHE A 428 2.14 7.31 25.28
CA PHE A 428 2.06 7.43 26.74
C PHE A 428 2.66 8.73 27.28
N ALA A 429 3.50 9.43 26.52
CA ALA A 429 3.97 10.76 26.87
C ALA A 429 2.81 11.77 26.83
N ARG A 430 2.23 12.06 28.00
CA ARG A 430 1.08 12.98 28.15
C ARG A 430 1.45 14.37 28.69
N GLU A 431 2.65 14.50 29.26
CA GLU A 431 3.15 15.73 29.91
C GLU A 431 3.81 16.70 28.93
N VAL A 432 4.08 16.24 27.70
CA VAL A 432 4.75 17.01 26.64
C VAL A 432 3.74 17.29 25.52
N LYS A 433 3.79 18.50 24.94
CA LYS A 433 3.07 18.80 23.69
C LYS A 433 3.75 18.08 22.53
N ILE A 434 3.22 16.92 22.16
CA ILE A 434 3.74 16.16 21.02
C ILE A 434 3.25 16.82 19.71
N PRO A 435 4.09 16.94 18.67
CA PRO A 435 3.66 17.27 17.31
C PRO A 435 2.63 16.26 16.76
N SER A 436 1.97 16.62 15.65
CA SER A 436 1.14 15.65 14.92
C SER A 436 1.98 14.53 14.28
N ILE A 437 3.24 14.81 13.91
CA ILE A 437 4.21 13.84 13.39
C ILE A 437 5.19 13.40 14.46
N VAL A 438 5.44 12.09 14.54
CA VAL A 438 6.67 11.56 15.13
C VAL A 438 7.25 10.51 14.17
N HIS A 439 8.51 10.66 13.77
CA HIS A 439 9.18 9.77 12.83
C HIS A 439 9.86 8.61 13.57
N THR A 440 9.23 7.44 13.54
CA THR A 440 9.82 6.21 14.09
C THR A 440 10.71 5.53 13.04
N SER A 441 11.97 5.97 12.96
CA SER A 441 13.00 5.48 12.04
C SER A 441 14.34 5.35 12.78
N HIS A 442 15.30 4.55 12.30
CA HIS A 442 16.55 4.33 13.02
C HIS A 442 17.38 5.63 13.11
N PRO A 443 17.71 6.13 14.31
CA PRO A 443 18.36 7.43 14.48
C PRO A 443 19.83 7.45 14.07
N ARG A 444 20.44 6.26 13.92
CA ARG A 444 21.82 6.04 13.48
C ARG A 444 21.81 5.17 12.22
N PRO A 445 21.53 5.73 11.04
CA PRO A 445 21.38 4.94 9.82
C PRO A 445 22.75 4.44 9.32
N VAL A 446 22.82 3.17 8.92
CA VAL A 446 24.10 2.52 8.56
C VAL A 446 24.28 2.48 7.04
N PRO A 447 25.51 2.56 6.50
CA PRO A 447 25.72 2.49 5.06
C PRO A 447 25.23 1.15 4.49
N TRP A 448 24.45 1.20 3.41
CA TRP A 448 23.88 0.02 2.75
C TRP A 448 24.94 -1.04 2.42
N ILE A 449 26.12 -0.61 1.99
CA ILE A 449 27.23 -1.50 1.62
C ILE A 449 27.77 -2.30 2.81
N GLU A 450 27.75 -1.76 4.03
CA GLU A 450 28.21 -2.48 5.23
C GLU A 450 27.19 -3.56 5.65
N MET A 451 25.89 -3.28 5.52
CA MET A 451 24.85 -4.30 5.71
C MET A 451 24.98 -5.43 4.68
N ILE A 452 25.28 -5.10 3.42
CA ILE A 452 25.46 -6.10 2.37
C ILE A 452 26.75 -6.92 2.54
N LYS A 453 27.85 -6.32 3.04
CA LYS A 453 29.03 -7.08 3.48
C LYS A 453 28.70 -8.02 4.64
N ALA A 454 27.94 -7.56 5.63
CA ALA A 454 27.50 -8.40 6.75
C ALA A 454 26.65 -9.59 6.26
N PHE A 455 25.72 -9.39 5.31
CA PHE A 455 25.00 -10.50 4.66
C PHE A 455 25.92 -11.45 3.90
N SER A 456 26.93 -10.93 3.19
CA SER A 456 27.89 -11.76 2.45
C SER A 456 28.73 -12.64 3.38
N ALA A 457 29.28 -12.07 4.45
CA ALA A 457 30.04 -12.81 5.45
C ALA A 457 29.17 -13.84 6.20
N SER A 458 27.96 -13.42 6.60
CA SER A 458 27.00 -14.25 7.34
C SER A 458 26.55 -15.47 6.54
N ILE A 459 26.10 -15.26 5.30
CA ILE A 459 25.69 -16.35 4.40
C ILE A 459 26.92 -17.16 3.95
N GLY A 460 28.03 -16.49 3.65
CA GLY A 460 29.27 -17.13 3.18
C GLY A 460 29.88 -18.10 4.19
N SER A 461 29.75 -17.81 5.49
CA SER A 461 30.17 -18.72 6.57
C SER A 461 29.39 -20.04 6.58
N ARG A 462 28.15 -20.04 6.08
CA ARG A 462 27.27 -21.22 5.99
C ARG A 462 27.51 -22.03 4.73
N ILE A 463 27.64 -21.37 3.58
CA ILE A 463 27.77 -22.03 2.26
C ILE A 463 29.23 -22.29 1.84
N GLY A 464 30.22 -21.86 2.64
CA GLY A 464 31.64 -22.12 2.40
C GLY A 464 32.32 -21.21 1.36
N PHE A 465 31.64 -20.18 0.86
CA PHE A 465 32.23 -19.17 -0.03
C PHE A 465 31.56 -17.81 0.13
N GLU A 466 32.33 -16.73 0.00
CA GLU A 466 31.83 -15.36 0.12
C GLU A 466 31.02 -14.94 -1.12
N LEU A 467 29.86 -14.30 -0.92
CA LEU A 467 28.99 -13.89 -2.02
C LEU A 467 29.52 -12.62 -2.71
N PRO A 468 29.70 -12.62 -4.04
CA PRO A 468 30.20 -11.44 -4.74
C PRO A 468 29.17 -10.31 -4.72
N ILE A 469 29.60 -9.15 -4.18
CA ILE A 469 28.83 -7.91 -4.19
C ILE A 469 29.10 -7.20 -5.53
N VAL A 470 28.04 -6.91 -6.29
CA VAL A 470 28.14 -6.24 -7.60
C VAL A 470 27.23 -5.01 -7.63
N ARG A 471 27.49 -4.04 -8.52
CA ARG A 471 26.66 -2.83 -8.64
C ARG A 471 25.17 -3.16 -8.82
N PHE A 472 24.30 -2.31 -8.27
CA PHE A 472 22.84 -2.49 -8.29
C PHE A 472 22.24 -2.65 -9.69
N ASP A 473 22.73 -1.87 -10.66
CA ASP A 473 22.34 -1.94 -12.07
C ASP A 473 22.68 -3.30 -12.73
N ALA A 474 23.93 -3.75 -12.57
CA ALA A 474 24.43 -5.01 -13.09
C ALA A 474 23.76 -6.22 -12.42
N TRP A 475 23.48 -6.11 -11.11
CA TRP A 475 22.64 -7.05 -10.37
C TRP A 475 21.25 -7.16 -10.99
N HIS A 476 20.55 -6.02 -11.15
CA HIS A 476 19.17 -6.03 -11.64
C HIS A 476 19.08 -6.63 -13.05
N LYS A 477 20.02 -6.26 -13.92
CA LYS A 477 20.12 -6.82 -15.27
C LYS A 477 20.21 -8.36 -15.24
N ARG A 478 21.12 -8.92 -14.45
CA ARG A 478 21.27 -10.39 -14.29
C ARG A 478 19.99 -11.06 -13.78
N VAL A 479 19.28 -10.41 -12.85
CA VAL A 479 18.00 -10.92 -12.30
C VAL A 479 16.92 -10.98 -13.39
N VAL A 480 16.80 -9.93 -14.20
CA VAL A 480 15.81 -9.86 -15.29
C VAL A 480 16.14 -10.87 -16.39
N GLU A 481 17.42 -11.00 -16.76
CA GLU A 481 17.89 -11.98 -17.74
C GLU A 481 17.65 -13.42 -17.26
N ALA A 482 18.06 -13.76 -16.02
CA ALA A 482 17.85 -15.09 -15.44
C ALA A 482 16.35 -15.44 -15.31
N ALA A 483 15.50 -14.46 -14.98
CA ALA A 483 14.06 -14.69 -14.92
C ALA A 483 13.41 -14.82 -16.30
N ALA A 484 13.93 -14.14 -17.33
CA ALA A 484 13.47 -14.29 -18.71
C ALA A 484 13.84 -15.67 -19.29
N SER A 485 15.06 -16.14 -19.01
CA SER A 485 15.57 -17.45 -19.40
C SER A 485 15.10 -18.62 -18.52
N PHE A 486 14.26 -18.38 -17.50
CA PHE A 486 13.78 -19.45 -16.63
C PHE A 486 12.69 -20.29 -17.30
N GLU A 487 13.02 -21.55 -17.58
CA GLU A 487 12.10 -22.60 -18.01
C GLU A 487 11.28 -23.13 -16.82
N GLY A 488 9.95 -23.08 -16.93
CA GLY A 488 9.03 -23.48 -15.87
C GLY A 488 7.78 -22.60 -15.82
N SER A 489 6.88 -22.88 -14.89
CA SER A 489 5.62 -22.12 -14.79
C SER A 489 5.85 -20.67 -14.37
N LYS A 490 4.93 -19.78 -14.75
CA LYS A 490 4.90 -18.37 -14.28
C LYS A 490 4.91 -18.27 -12.75
N ILE A 491 4.29 -19.23 -12.05
CA ILE A 491 4.30 -19.30 -10.57
C ILE A 491 5.69 -19.63 -10.05
N ASP A 492 6.39 -20.60 -10.64
CA ASP A 492 7.71 -21.04 -10.16
C ASP A 492 8.80 -20.02 -10.50
N ARG A 493 8.70 -19.38 -11.68
CA ARG A 493 9.50 -18.18 -12.01
C ARG A 493 9.33 -17.09 -10.93
N TYR A 494 8.11 -16.87 -10.45
CA TYR A 494 7.79 -15.90 -9.40
C TYR A 494 8.10 -16.35 -7.97
N LYS A 495 8.34 -17.64 -7.73
CA LYS A 495 8.95 -18.14 -6.48
C LYS A 495 10.45 -17.93 -6.51
N ARG A 496 11.11 -18.25 -7.64
CA ARG A 496 12.56 -18.15 -7.82
C ARG A 496 13.06 -16.72 -7.98
N PHE A 497 12.29 -15.87 -8.66
CA PHE A 497 12.58 -14.46 -8.91
C PHE A 497 11.40 -13.57 -8.42
N PRO A 498 11.17 -13.48 -7.10
CA PRO A 498 10.06 -12.71 -6.54
C PRO A 498 10.13 -11.23 -6.90
N SER A 499 11.35 -10.74 -7.11
CA SER A 499 11.75 -9.44 -7.67
C SER A 499 10.94 -8.96 -8.87
N ILE A 500 10.65 -9.88 -9.81
CA ILE A 500 10.02 -9.54 -11.08
C ILE A 500 8.57 -9.07 -10.90
N LYS A 501 7.91 -9.49 -9.80
CA LYS A 501 6.53 -9.07 -9.47
C LYS A 501 6.37 -7.56 -9.31
N ILE A 502 7.46 -6.87 -8.99
CA ILE A 502 7.49 -5.45 -8.60
C ILE A 502 8.68 -4.72 -9.28
N ARG A 503 9.12 -5.24 -10.44
CA ARG A 503 10.22 -4.77 -11.28
C ARG A 503 10.30 -3.25 -11.46
N ARG A 504 9.16 -2.57 -11.67
CA ARG A 504 9.05 -1.12 -11.90
C ARG A 504 9.83 -0.29 -10.86
N THR A 505 9.86 -0.76 -9.62
CA THR A 505 10.60 -0.10 -8.55
C THR A 505 12.07 -0.39 -8.60
N ILE A 506 12.48 -1.61 -8.95
CA ILE A 506 13.90 -1.94 -9.02
C ILE A 506 14.57 -1.17 -10.14
N ASP A 507 13.85 -0.91 -11.24
CA ASP A 507 14.24 0.11 -12.23
C ASP A 507 14.41 1.51 -11.58
N GLY A 508 13.54 1.88 -10.64
CA GLY A 508 13.61 3.13 -9.86
C GLY A 508 14.81 3.20 -8.90
N VAL A 509 15.07 2.14 -8.13
CA VAL A 509 16.20 2.03 -7.20
C VAL A 509 17.52 2.05 -7.97
N ALA A 510 17.60 1.35 -9.11
CA ALA A 510 18.78 1.37 -9.98
C ALA A 510 19.08 2.79 -10.50
N ARG A 511 18.07 3.51 -11.01
CA ARG A 511 18.21 4.92 -11.44
C ARG A 511 18.60 5.84 -10.29
N SER A 512 18.10 5.61 -9.07
CA SER A 512 18.47 6.41 -7.90
C SER A 512 19.92 6.14 -7.45
N ASP A 513 20.39 4.89 -7.49
CA ASP A 513 21.79 4.54 -7.21
C ASP A 513 22.74 5.20 -8.22
N GLU A 514 22.38 5.19 -9.50
CA GLU A 514 23.13 5.88 -10.57
C GLU A 514 23.23 7.40 -10.31
N LYS A 515 22.10 8.08 -10.07
CA LYS A 515 22.08 9.52 -9.74
C LYS A 515 22.90 9.86 -8.49
N LEU A 516 22.83 9.05 -7.42
CA LEU A 516 23.61 9.27 -6.20
C LEU A 516 25.12 9.10 -6.40
N ARG A 517 25.55 8.26 -7.36
CA ARG A 517 26.95 8.12 -7.75
C ARG A 517 27.45 9.32 -8.54
N GLU A 518 26.65 9.83 -9.47
CA GLU A 518 26.99 11.01 -10.30
C GLU A 518 27.21 12.28 -9.45
N HIS A 519 26.43 12.46 -8.38
CA HIS A 519 26.44 13.68 -7.57
C HIS A 519 27.46 13.69 -6.41
N GLY A 520 28.40 12.74 -6.38
CA GLY A 520 29.60 12.84 -5.52
C GLY A 520 29.62 11.98 -4.24
N GLY A 521 28.78 10.94 -4.13
CA GLY A 521 28.85 9.98 -3.03
C GLY A 521 27.82 10.22 -1.90
N PRO A 522 28.02 9.66 -0.69
CA PRO A 522 26.95 9.43 0.28
C PRO A 522 26.50 10.69 1.06
N SER A 523 25.94 11.67 0.37
CA SER A 523 25.31 12.85 0.97
C SER A 523 23.94 12.52 1.57
N SER A 524 23.95 11.98 2.79
CA SER A 524 22.76 11.77 3.68
C SER A 524 21.54 11.03 3.10
N ALA A 525 21.63 10.47 1.89
CA ALA A 525 20.51 9.83 1.22
C ALA A 525 20.24 8.42 1.77
N GLU A 526 18.97 8.08 1.95
CA GLU A 526 18.54 6.71 2.19
C GLU A 526 18.59 5.91 0.88
N PHE A 527 18.81 4.60 1.03
CA PHE A 527 18.88 3.64 -0.06
C PHE A 527 17.65 3.73 -0.98
N GLY A 528 17.91 3.67 -2.30
CA GLY A 528 16.86 3.82 -3.32
C GLY A 528 16.44 5.27 -3.61
N GLY A 529 17.09 6.26 -2.99
CA GLY A 529 16.80 7.69 -3.21
C GLY A 529 15.67 8.23 -2.33
N LEU A 530 15.33 7.52 -1.25
CA LEU A 530 14.39 7.98 -0.24
C LEU A 530 14.95 9.20 0.53
N VAL A 531 14.04 9.99 1.10
CA VAL A 531 14.38 11.04 2.06
C VAL A 531 14.93 10.44 3.36
N SER A 532 15.87 11.12 4.01
CA SER A 532 16.28 10.78 5.37
C SER A 532 15.34 11.46 6.37
N LEU A 533 14.96 10.78 7.45
CA LEU A 533 14.03 11.35 8.44
C LEU A 533 14.79 11.96 9.61
N ASP A 534 14.41 13.18 10.00
CA ASP A 534 14.69 13.64 11.35
C ASP A 534 13.84 12.83 12.35
N THR A 535 14.42 12.48 13.50
CA THR A 535 13.82 11.62 14.53
C THR A 535 14.02 12.21 15.94
N ALA A 536 14.36 13.51 16.03
CA ALA A 536 14.72 14.17 17.27
C ALA A 536 13.60 14.13 18.32
N VAL A 537 12.33 14.30 17.92
CA VAL A 537 11.19 14.19 18.84
C VAL A 537 10.96 12.74 19.24
N ALA A 538 11.01 11.80 18.28
CA ALA A 538 10.88 10.38 18.57
C ALA A 538 11.92 9.88 19.60
N GLN A 539 13.19 10.30 19.47
CA GLN A 539 14.26 9.99 20.41
C GLN A 539 14.03 10.61 21.79
N ALA A 540 13.57 11.87 21.85
CA ALA A 540 13.25 12.54 23.11
C ALA A 540 12.06 11.90 23.87
N LEU A 541 11.15 11.22 23.16
CA LEU A 541 9.97 10.56 23.73
C LEU A 541 10.18 9.07 24.04
N SER A 542 11.05 8.36 23.32
CA SER A 542 11.33 6.95 23.55
C SER A 542 12.81 6.69 23.77
N LYS A 543 13.14 6.33 25.01
CA LYS A 543 14.48 5.85 25.40
C LYS A 543 14.90 4.60 24.61
N SER A 544 13.94 3.76 24.23
CA SER A 544 14.19 2.57 23.39
C SER A 544 14.72 2.99 22.01
N LEU A 545 14.17 4.04 21.41
CA LEU A 545 14.68 4.60 20.16
C LEU A 545 15.98 5.36 20.37
N GLU A 546 16.08 6.21 21.40
CA GLU A 546 17.31 6.96 21.74
C GLU A 546 18.53 6.04 21.87
N SER A 547 18.37 4.87 22.50
CA SER A 547 19.46 3.95 22.86
C SER A 547 19.68 2.77 21.89
N THR A 548 18.88 2.63 20.83
CA THR A 548 19.01 1.50 19.87
C THR A 548 20.38 1.47 19.20
N GLN A 549 21.14 0.38 19.36
CA GLN A 549 22.47 0.27 18.76
C GLN A 549 22.40 0.22 17.23
N GLU A 550 23.48 0.62 16.56
CA GLU A 550 23.60 0.51 15.11
C GLU A 550 23.43 -0.94 14.63
N LEU A 551 22.80 -1.09 13.47
CA LEU A 551 22.70 -2.38 12.82
C LEU A 551 24.09 -2.87 12.37
N GLY A 552 24.29 -4.18 12.44
CA GLY A 552 25.58 -4.80 12.18
C GLY A 552 25.45 -6.30 12.06
N ILE A 553 26.59 -7.00 12.03
CA ILE A 553 26.64 -8.44 11.74
C ILE A 553 25.80 -9.28 12.71
N GLU A 554 25.71 -8.92 13.99
CA GLU A 554 24.87 -9.63 14.97
C GLU A 554 23.36 -9.57 14.64
N HIS A 555 22.91 -8.49 14.01
CA HIS A 555 21.51 -8.35 13.57
C HIS A 555 21.27 -9.20 12.32
N VAL A 556 22.24 -9.19 11.39
CA VAL A 556 22.21 -10.03 10.19
C VAL A 556 22.22 -11.52 10.55
N GLU A 557 23.06 -11.94 11.48
CA GLU A 557 23.11 -13.33 11.95
C GLU A 557 21.77 -13.81 12.49
N LYS A 558 21.08 -12.98 13.30
CA LYS A 558 19.73 -13.29 13.79
C LYS A 558 18.74 -13.47 12.64
N TRP A 559 18.81 -12.62 11.60
CA TRP A 559 17.91 -12.71 10.44
C TRP A 559 18.20 -13.94 9.57
N VAL A 560 19.47 -14.22 9.24
CA VAL A 560 19.84 -15.38 8.42
C VAL A 560 19.50 -16.68 9.16
N THR A 561 19.86 -16.79 10.45
CA THR A 561 19.48 -17.95 11.29
C THR A 561 17.97 -18.17 11.33
N TYR A 562 17.19 -17.10 11.50
CA TYR A 562 15.73 -17.18 11.45
C TYR A 562 15.24 -17.65 10.08
N TRP A 563 15.73 -17.05 8.98
CA TRP A 563 15.35 -17.41 7.62
C TRP A 563 15.71 -18.85 7.24
N GLU A 564 16.82 -19.39 7.73
CA GLU A 564 17.15 -20.81 7.61
C GLU A 564 16.13 -21.67 8.38
N SER A 565 15.87 -21.33 9.65
CA SER A 565 14.97 -22.11 10.53
C SER A 565 13.53 -22.23 10.02
N VAL A 566 13.07 -21.26 9.21
CA VAL A 566 11.72 -21.27 8.59
C VAL A 566 11.73 -21.71 7.12
N GLY A 567 12.87 -22.14 6.59
CA GLY A 567 13.02 -22.57 5.19
C GLY A 567 12.85 -21.44 4.17
N PHE A 568 13.10 -20.19 4.55
CA PHE A 568 13.13 -19.05 3.63
C PHE A 568 14.46 -18.95 2.88
N LEU A 569 15.56 -19.37 3.51
CA LEU A 569 16.86 -19.57 2.86
C LEU A 569 17.25 -21.05 2.97
N GLU A 570 17.30 -21.73 1.83
CA GLU A 570 17.87 -23.08 1.69
C GLU A 570 19.39 -22.93 1.51
N LEU A 571 20.12 -22.89 2.64
CA LEU A 571 21.58 -22.82 2.67
C LEU A 571 22.14 -24.22 3.00
N ILE A 572 22.47 -24.94 1.91
CA ILE A 572 22.85 -26.38 1.85
C ILE A 572 21.64 -27.32 1.88
#